data_AF-A0A349CVA6-F1
#
_entry.id   AF-A0A349CVA6-F1
#
_cell.length_a   1.000
_cell.length_b   1.000
_cell.length_c   1.000
_cell.angle_alpha   90.00
_cell.angle_beta   90.00
_cell.angle_gamma   90.00
#
_symmetry.space_group_name_H-M   'P 1'
#
loop_
_entity.id
_entity.type
_entity.pdbx_description
1 polymer ?
#
loop_
_entity_poly.entity_id
_entity_poly.type
_entity_poly.pdbx_seq_one_letter_code
_entity_poly.pdbx_strand_id
1 'polypeptide(L)' 'MTSATRASLVAIVVALALGGLVAWAGSQGTALVAGIPLFALAVAAAFAVQVIVWIPSQLGRTEKFFDITGSLTFIGVSV' A
#
# COMPACT_ATOMS: atom_id res chain seq x y z
N MET A 1 -7.16 -26.35 0.80
CA MET A 1 -6.70 -25.07 1.39
C MET A 1 -6.67 -25.22 2.90
N THR A 2 -5.60 -24.83 3.57
CA THR A 2 -5.54 -24.84 5.04
C THR A 2 -6.36 -23.67 5.61
N SER A 3 -6.68 -23.72 6.90
CA SER A 3 -7.30 -22.59 7.61
C SER A 3 -6.44 -21.33 7.54
N ALA A 4 -5.11 -21.48 7.62
CA ALA A 4 -4.15 -20.38 7.50
C ALA A 4 -4.20 -19.71 6.13
N THR A 5 -4.20 -20.46 5.02
CA THR A 5 -4.31 -19.87 3.67
C THR A 5 -5.61 -19.10 3.49
N ARG A 6 -6.72 -19.61 4.04
CA ARG A 6 -8.01 -18.92 3.99
C ARG A 6 -7.96 -17.60 4.76
N ALA A 7 -7.39 -17.60 5.97
CA ALA A 7 -7.22 -16.40 6.77
C ALA A 7 -6.35 -15.36 6.05
N SER A 8 -5.23 -15.78 5.42
CA SER A 8 -4.38 -14.87 4.65
C SER A 8 -5.12 -14.24 3.47
N LEU A 9 -5.92 -15.00 2.73
CA LEU A 9 -6.71 -14.46 1.62
C LEU A 9 -7.74 -13.44 2.11
N VAL A 10 -8.45 -13.75 3.20
CA VAL A 10 -9.39 -12.80 3.82
C VAL A 10 -8.66 -11.54 4.26
N ALA A 11 -7.50 -11.66 4.90
CA ALA A 11 -6.71 -10.52 5.34
C ALA A 11 -6.27 -9.63 4.16
N ILE A 12 -5.82 -10.23 3.04
CA ILE A 12 -5.45 -9.49 1.84
C ILE A 12 -6.65 -8.72 1.28
N VAL A 13 -7.80 -9.39 1.13
CA VAL A 13 -9.01 -8.75 0.60
C VAL A 13 -9.47 -7.61 1.50
N VAL A 14 -9.48 -7.80 2.82
CA VAL A 14 -9.85 -6.77 3.79
C VAL A 14 -8.86 -5.60 3.74
N ALA A 15 -7.55 -5.86 3.69
CA ALA A 15 -6.54 -4.81 3.61
C ALA A 15 -6.68 -3.97 2.33
N LEU A 16 -6.91 -4.60 1.17
CA LEU A 16 -7.16 -3.91 -0.09
C LEU A 16 -8.46 -3.10 -0.06
N ALA A 17 -9.52 -3.63 0.54
CA ALA A 17 -10.78 -2.92 0.70
C ALA A 17 -10.62 -1.68 1.57
N LEU A 18 -9.94 -1.80 2.72
CA LEU A 18 -9.67 -0.67 3.60
C LEU A 18 -8.79 0.39 2.92
N GLY A 19 -7.73 -0.02 2.22
CA GLY A 19 -6.90 0.90 1.44
C GLY A 19 -7.70 1.65 0.37
N GLY A 20 -8.57 0.95 -0.35
CA GLY A 20 -9.47 1.56 -1.34
C GLY A 20 -10.47 2.54 -0.73
N LEU A 21 -11.06 2.21 0.43
CA LEU A 21 -11.96 3.11 1.16
C LEU A 21 -11.24 4.36 1.65
N VAL A 22 -10.01 4.23 2.15
CA VAL A 22 -9.17 5.38 2.55
C VAL A 22 -8.84 6.25 1.34
N ALA A 23 -8.41 5.64 0.22
CA ALA A 23 -8.14 6.37 -1.02
C ALA A 23 -9.37 7.16 -1.48
N TRP A 24 -10.56 6.54 -1.44
CA TRP A 24 -11.80 7.21 -1.83
C TRP A 24 -12.18 8.34 -0.88
N ALA A 25 -12.20 8.09 0.43
CA ALA A 25 -12.56 9.09 1.44
C ALA A 25 -11.62 10.30 1.40
N GLY A 26 -10.30 10.05 1.36
CA GLY A 26 -9.30 11.10 1.33
C GLY A 26 -9.19 11.84 0.00
N SER A 27 -9.73 11.29 -1.10
CA SER A 27 -9.69 11.94 -2.42
C SER A 27 -10.70 13.08 -2.59
N GLN A 28 -11.70 13.17 -1.71
CA GLN A 28 -12.75 14.18 -1.81
C GLN A 28 -12.18 15.60 -1.64
N GLY A 29 -12.40 16.46 -2.64
CA GLY A 29 -11.94 17.86 -2.61
C GLY A 29 -10.43 18.04 -2.74
N THR A 30 -9.67 16.99 -3.10
CA THR A 30 -8.22 17.07 -3.29
C THR A 30 -7.84 17.62 -4.66
N ALA A 31 -6.59 18.08 -4.79
CA ALA A 31 -6.04 18.48 -6.08
C ALA A 31 -6.09 17.34 -7.09
N LEU A 32 -6.32 17.67 -8.37
CA LEU A 32 -6.35 16.69 -9.46
C LEU A 32 -5.04 16.73 -10.24
N VAL A 33 -4.55 15.56 -10.62
CA VAL A 33 -3.45 15.38 -11.58
C VAL A 33 -3.99 14.60 -12.77
N ALA A 34 -4.00 15.22 -13.95
CA ALA A 34 -4.58 14.65 -15.17
C ALA A 34 -6.02 14.10 -14.99
N GLY A 35 -6.82 14.76 -14.13
CA GLY A 35 -8.20 14.36 -13.82
C GLY A 35 -8.34 13.29 -12.73
N ILE A 36 -7.24 12.82 -12.14
CA ILE A 36 -7.25 11.83 -11.05
C ILE A 36 -6.94 12.53 -9.72
N PRO A 37 -7.67 12.25 -8.62
CA PRO A 37 -7.34 12.78 -7.30
C PRO A 37 -5.91 12.45 -6.88
N LEU A 38 -5.15 13.48 -6.50
CA LEU A 38 -3.76 13.34 -6.05
C LEU A 38 -3.64 12.40 -4.86
N PHE A 39 -4.62 12.43 -3.95
CA PHE A 39 -4.62 11.53 -2.79
C PHE A 39 -4.78 10.06 -3.19
N ALA A 40 -5.66 9.74 -4.15
CA ALA A 40 -5.76 8.39 -4.68
C ALA A 40 -4.45 7.94 -5.32
N LEU A 41 -3.77 8.82 -6.07
CA LEU A 41 -2.46 8.53 -6.65
C LEU A 41 -1.40 8.27 -5.58
N ALA A 42 -1.38 9.07 -4.52
CA ALA A 42 -0.48 8.90 -3.37
C ALA A 42 -0.67 7.55 -2.67
N VAL A 43 -1.92 7.17 -2.36
CA VAL A 43 -2.22 5.86 -1.75
C VAL A 43 -1.84 4.71 -2.69
N ALA A 44 -2.17 4.82 -3.98
CA ALA A 44 -1.81 3.81 -4.96
C ALA A 44 -0.29 3.63 -5.09
N ALA A 45 0.46 4.74 -5.11
CA ALA A 45 1.93 4.72 -5.12
C ALA A 45 2.50 4.05 -3.86
N ALA A 46 1.97 4.38 -2.67
CA ALA A 46 2.41 3.77 -1.42
C ALA A 46 2.19 2.25 -1.42
N PHE A 47 1.02 1.77 -1.86
CA PHE A 47 0.74 0.34 -1.99
C PHE A 47 1.67 -0.33 -3.02
N ALA A 48 1.86 0.28 -4.19
CA ALA A 48 2.70 -0.26 -5.24
C ALA A 48 4.15 -0.44 -4.77
N VAL A 49 4.73 0.58 -4.10
CA VAL A 49 6.08 0.51 -3.56
C VAL A 49 6.21 -0.63 -2.54
N GLN A 50 5.26 -0.75 -1.61
CA GLN A 50 5.32 -1.79 -0.59
C GLN A 50 5.18 -3.21 -1.18
N VAL A 51 4.32 -3.41 -2.17
CA VAL A 51 4.21 -4.69 -2.88
C VAL A 51 5.49 -5.03 -3.63
N ILE A 52 6.10 -4.05 -4.31
CA ILE A 52 7.35 -4.24 -5.04
C ILE A 52 8.48 -4.61 -4.08
N VAL A 53 8.61 -3.92 -2.95
CA VAL A 53 9.71 -4.12 -1.98
C VAL A 53 9.51 -5.37 -1.13
N TRP A 54 8.26 -5.82 -0.96
CA TRP A 54 7.97 -7.10 -0.32
C TRP A 54 8.68 -8.25 -1.04
N ILE A 55 8.71 -8.26 -2.38
CA ILE A 55 9.35 -9.35 -3.17
C ILE A 55 10.84 -9.55 -2.80
N PRO A 56 11.74 -8.56 -2.94
CA PRO A 56 13.15 -8.73 -2.58
C PRO A 56 13.34 -8.95 -1.08
N SER A 57 12.49 -8.38 -0.22
CA SER A 57 12.53 -8.62 1.24
C SER A 57 12.26 -10.08 1.58
N GLN A 58 11.27 -10.71 0.92
CA GLN A 58 10.97 -12.13 1.10
C GLN A 58 12.08 -13.02 0.51
N LEU A 59 12.58 -12.70 -0.69
CA LEU A 59 13.68 -13.45 -1.31
C LEU A 59 14.95 -13.42 -0.46
N GLY A 60 15.28 -12.25 0.10
CA GLY A 60 16.42 -12.05 0.99
C GLY A 60 16.17 -12.49 2.44
N ARG A 61 14.95 -12.94 2.77
CA ARG A 61 14.50 -13.29 4.14
C ARG A 61 14.93 -12.25 5.19
N THR A 62 14.77 -10.98 4.86
CA THR A 62 15.17 -9.86 5.72
C THR A 62 14.09 -8.79 5.75
N GLU A 63 13.87 -8.23 6.94
CA GLU A 63 12.91 -7.16 7.18
C GLU A 63 13.50 -5.78 6.82
N LYS A 64 14.83 -5.68 6.75
CA LYS A 64 15.55 -4.41 6.59
C LYS A 64 15.13 -3.60 5.36
N PHE A 65 14.95 -4.27 4.21
CA PHE A 65 14.54 -3.59 2.99
C PHE A 65 13.11 -3.07 3.09
N PHE A 66 12.21 -3.87 3.67
CA PHE A 66 10.81 -3.49 3.84
C PHE A 66 10.65 -2.31 4.81
N ASP A 67 11.36 -2.32 5.93
CA ASP A 67 11.24 -1.27 6.95
C ASP A 67 11.84 0.07 6.51
N ILE A 68 13.04 0.05 5.92
CA ILE A 68 13.69 1.26 5.42
C ILE A 68 12.84 1.87 4.29
N THR A 69 12.44 1.06 3.31
CA THR A 69 11.62 1.59 2.22
C THR A 69 10.26 2.03 2.72
N GLY A 70 9.63 1.30 3.65
CA GLY A 70 8.35 1.71 4.24
C GLY A 70 8.44 3.08 4.93
N SER A 71 9.52 3.33 5.68
CA SER A 71 9.78 4.63 6.31
C SER A 71 9.98 5.74 5.28
N LEU A 72 10.73 5.47 4.20
CA LEU A 72 10.95 6.43 3.11
C LEU A 72 9.67 6.71 2.32
N THR A 73 8.84 5.70 2.07
CA THR A 73 7.54 5.85 1.42
C THR A 73 6.61 6.70 2.29
N PHE A 74 6.58 6.47 3.60
CA PHE A 74 5.78 7.29 4.50
C PHE A 74 6.18 8.77 4.42
N ILE A 75 7.48 9.06 4.54
CA ILE A 75 8.01 10.43 4.46
C ILE A 75 7.69 11.03 3.09
N GLY A 76 8.02 10.33 2.00
CA GLY A 76 7.88 10.88 0.64
C GLY A 76 6.44 11.06 0.16
N VAL A 77 5.47 10.37 0.76
CA VAL A 77 4.05 10.48 0.39
C VAL A 77 3.28 11.41 1.32
N SER A 78 3.68 11.52 2.59
CA SER A 78 2.90 12.24 3.61
C SER A 78 3.42 13.65 3.93
N VAL A 79 4.67 13.95 3.58
CA VAL A 79 5.34 15.25 3.82
C VAL A 79 5.48 16.00 2.51
#